data_AF-A0A7X6NW68-F1
#
_entry.id   AF-A0A7X6NW68-F1
#
_cell.length_a   1.000
_cell.length_b   1.000
_cell.length_c   1.000
_cell.angle_alpha   90.00
_cell.angle_beta   90.00
_cell.angle_gamma   90.00
#
_symmetry.space_group_name_H-M   'P 1'
#
loop_
_entity.id
_entity.type
_entity.pdbx_description
1 polymer ?
#
loop_
_entity_poly.entity_id
_entity_poly.type
_entity_poly.pdbx_seq_one_letter_code
_entity_poly.pdbx_strand_id
1 'polypeptide(L)'
;MTTPAQGRFSSAFSCARQIAGVMDTVVNSEVPRVFVVGTARSGKTTLLRELATVLADHQIAIREFQPSLEISELSTAEVLVVDDLHLLDGHQLEQIAERCLDPSAALIVATRPWPRPDPLTTIWRLLERDVHRVVLGVVSRADALACLKAKGRSIADDCLTQILKLTGGISWLVTRALILHDSRDCVGDPDHRALQQLLADEIAHQLTTTDDRLCRLLELVCVGAPIEMLCGVPTDSSTLDALIARGHAEGLLLRNGEVVPVVRSAVLGATPTHRLAELKAGVNGPGDQHKPSESPQVLVQQAIDAWAAGDPDLAAVLVEQAQAGDDSFDSDLVTDLMAAIWAERGMPMISSESYLARPPTRAESKIRATIAHIAVGLPDRTQTDRPEQQTPTTLGIALRLFDEGLRDSIERQPPSSTMVTLVQASELYTAAKTTEPIAELPAVVAAAVAVGAGDLVTATSVIDAALHGDQGGSRARARLLGWRADLAIRSEQPQEAREALAEAEGLVSPNSTRTRFLLETARITLARRFEDRQSLEVAWENARTIQRTGDSSLYSLLCLSS
;
A
#
# COMPACT_ATOMS: atom_id res chain seq x y z
N MET A 1 -15.93 -46.79 29.06
CA MET A 1 -16.16 -45.35 28.86
C MET A 1 -15.03 -44.61 29.53
N THR A 2 -13.90 -44.51 28.84
CA THR A 2 -12.68 -43.83 29.30
C THR A 2 -12.69 -42.43 28.70
N THR A 3 -12.81 -41.45 29.58
CA THR A 3 -12.72 -40.01 29.30
C THR A 3 -11.40 -39.71 28.56
N PRO A 4 -11.39 -39.00 27.43
CA PRO A 4 -10.14 -38.59 26.82
C PRO A 4 -9.48 -37.56 27.74
N ALA A 5 -8.22 -37.82 28.06
CA ALA A 5 -7.40 -36.93 28.87
C ALA A 5 -7.37 -35.54 28.25
N GLN A 6 -7.70 -34.53 29.07
CA GLN A 6 -7.46 -33.12 28.77
C GLN A 6 -5.95 -32.91 28.60
N GLY A 7 -5.47 -33.00 27.36
CA GLY A 7 -4.11 -32.60 26.99
C GLY A 7 -3.96 -31.09 27.17
N ARG A 8 -3.04 -30.68 28.05
CA ARG A 8 -2.47 -29.33 28.02
C ARG A 8 -1.69 -29.19 26.71
N PHE A 9 -2.23 -28.48 25.72
CA PHE A 9 -1.60 -28.31 24.40
C PHE A 9 -0.84 -26.98 24.30
N SER A 10 0.49 -27.06 24.13
CA SER A 10 1.43 -25.94 24.18
C SER A 10 2.12 -25.62 22.83
N SER A 11 1.76 -26.25 21.71
CA SER A 11 2.58 -26.17 20.49
C SER A 11 2.11 -25.15 19.45
N ALA A 12 3.12 -24.57 18.77
CA ALA A 12 2.99 -23.66 17.64
C ALA A 12 2.18 -24.27 16.48
N PHE A 13 1.77 -23.49 15.48
CA PHE A 13 1.05 -23.99 14.30
C PHE A 13 1.76 -25.20 13.66
N SER A 14 1.27 -26.42 13.94
CA SER A 14 1.59 -27.63 13.18
C SER A 14 0.49 -28.05 12.21
N CYS A 15 -0.57 -27.23 12.06
CA CYS A 15 -1.73 -27.55 11.21
C CYS A 15 -1.74 -26.81 9.87
N ALA A 16 -0.59 -26.64 9.22
CA ALA A 16 -0.61 -26.29 7.81
C ALA A 16 -1.12 -27.51 7.02
N ARG A 17 -1.96 -27.31 6.00
CA ARG A 17 -2.28 -28.35 5.01
C ARG A 17 -1.02 -29.03 4.45
N GLN A 18 0.09 -28.29 4.42
CA GLN A 18 1.42 -28.76 4.05
C GLN A 18 1.96 -29.86 4.97
N ILE A 19 1.65 -29.85 6.27
CA ILE A 19 2.15 -30.83 7.24
C ILE A 19 1.42 -32.17 7.10
N ALA A 20 0.09 -32.15 6.89
CA ALA A 20 -0.69 -33.37 6.70
C ALA A 20 -0.18 -34.19 5.49
N GLY A 21 0.07 -33.54 4.35
CA GLY A 21 0.63 -34.23 3.17
C GLY A 21 2.03 -34.79 3.39
N VAL A 22 2.85 -34.13 4.21
CA VAL A 22 4.20 -34.60 4.57
C VAL A 22 4.13 -35.81 5.49
N MET A 23 3.23 -35.79 6.49
CA MET A 23 3.03 -36.92 7.40
C MET A 23 2.64 -38.18 6.63
N ASP A 24 1.66 -38.08 5.72
CA ASP A 24 1.24 -39.19 4.88
C ASP A 24 2.38 -39.70 3.98
N THR A 25 3.21 -38.80 3.44
CA THR A 25 4.34 -39.18 2.59
C THR A 25 5.44 -39.89 3.38
N VAL A 26 5.72 -39.43 4.60
CA VAL A 26 6.77 -39.98 5.48
C VAL A 26 6.40 -41.37 5.98
N VAL A 27 5.15 -41.56 6.41
CA VAL A 27 4.65 -42.86 6.88
C VAL A 27 4.68 -43.92 5.80
N ASN A 28 4.44 -43.53 4.54
CA ASN A 28 4.38 -44.45 3.41
C ASN A 28 5.72 -44.62 2.68
N SER A 29 6.82 -44.02 3.17
CA SER A 29 8.14 -44.12 2.56
C SER A 29 9.02 -45.13 3.30
N GLU A 30 9.66 -46.03 2.56
CA GLU A 30 10.69 -46.94 3.11
C GLU A 30 11.96 -46.19 3.52
N VAL A 31 12.25 -45.04 2.89
CA VAL A 31 13.39 -44.17 3.17
C VAL A 31 12.87 -42.74 3.34
N PRO A 32 12.40 -42.33 4.53
CA PRO A 32 11.81 -41.02 4.72
C PRO A 32 12.89 -39.94 4.60
N ARG A 33 12.69 -39.03 3.65
CA ARG A 33 13.51 -37.84 3.48
C ARG A 33 12.63 -36.60 3.48
N VAL A 34 12.93 -35.64 4.36
CA VAL A 34 12.19 -34.37 4.45
C VAL A 34 13.14 -33.20 4.68
N PHE A 35 12.90 -32.11 3.97
CA PHE A 35 13.66 -30.88 4.13
C PHE A 35 12.74 -29.72 4.54
N VAL A 36 12.89 -29.25 5.77
CA VAL A 36 12.07 -28.20 6.37
C VAL A 36 12.85 -26.90 6.41
N VAL A 37 12.38 -25.87 5.70
CA VAL A 37 12.95 -24.53 5.74
C VAL A 37 11.98 -23.59 6.40
N GLY A 38 12.42 -22.77 7.34
CA GLY A 38 11.53 -21.82 7.97
C GLY A 38 12.18 -20.82 8.90
N THR A 39 11.51 -19.69 9.12
CA THR A 39 11.98 -18.62 10.00
C THR A 39 12.00 -19.07 11.47
N ALA A 40 12.59 -18.26 12.34
CA ALA A 40 12.59 -18.50 13.77
C ALA A 40 11.15 -18.66 14.26
N ARG A 41 10.96 -19.62 15.18
CA ARG A 41 9.65 -19.90 15.79
C ARG A 41 8.52 -20.27 14.81
N SER A 42 8.83 -20.58 13.55
CA SER A 42 7.81 -20.92 12.55
C SER A 42 7.14 -22.29 12.74
N GLY A 43 7.61 -23.08 13.71
CA GLY A 43 7.07 -24.41 14.03
C GLY A 43 7.96 -25.58 13.64
N LYS A 44 9.14 -25.37 13.03
CA LYS A 44 10.07 -26.43 12.57
C LYS A 44 10.30 -27.54 13.61
N THR A 45 10.76 -27.19 14.80
CA THR A 45 11.02 -28.16 15.88
C THR A 45 9.75 -28.88 16.34
N THR A 46 8.59 -28.22 16.29
CA THR A 46 7.31 -28.89 16.58
C THR A 46 6.99 -29.94 15.53
N LEU A 47 7.16 -29.59 14.25
CA LEU A 47 6.99 -30.52 13.13
C LEU A 47 7.97 -31.71 13.23
N LEU A 48 9.24 -31.46 13.54
CA LEU A 48 10.22 -32.54 13.71
C LEU A 48 9.85 -33.52 14.82
N ARG A 49 9.35 -33.02 15.97
CA ARG A 49 8.88 -33.88 17.07
C ARG A 49 7.66 -34.70 16.68
N GLU A 50 6.72 -34.10 15.95
CA GLU A 50 5.54 -34.83 15.44
C GLU A 50 5.96 -35.92 14.45
N LEU A 51 6.86 -35.61 13.50
CA LEU A 51 7.41 -36.59 12.57
C LEU A 51 8.14 -37.72 13.31
N ALA A 52 8.94 -37.38 14.34
CA ALA A 52 9.64 -38.37 15.14
C ALA A 52 8.68 -39.28 15.91
N THR A 53 7.60 -38.71 16.45
CA THR A 53 6.56 -39.48 17.15
C THR A 53 5.88 -40.47 16.19
N VAL A 54 5.47 -39.99 15.01
CA VAL A 54 4.81 -40.82 13.99
C VAL A 54 5.74 -41.94 13.50
N LEU A 55 6.99 -41.64 13.20
CA LEU A 55 7.98 -42.64 12.77
C LEU A 55 8.23 -43.69 13.86
N ALA A 56 8.30 -43.28 15.13
CA ALA A 56 8.46 -44.20 16.26
C ALA A 56 7.24 -45.11 16.44
N ASP A 57 6.02 -44.60 16.26
CA ASP A 57 4.80 -45.39 16.28
C ASP A 57 4.78 -46.47 15.17
N HIS A 58 5.43 -46.19 14.05
CA HIS A 58 5.66 -47.13 12.94
C HIS A 58 6.92 -47.99 13.10
N GLN A 59 7.57 -47.97 14.27
CA GLN A 59 8.78 -48.75 14.60
C GLN A 59 10.00 -48.48 13.70
N ILE A 60 10.03 -47.31 13.06
CA ILE A 60 11.19 -46.86 12.28
C ILE A 60 12.24 -46.31 13.26
N ALA A 61 13.49 -46.76 13.14
CA ALA A 61 14.56 -46.34 14.03
C ALA A 61 14.98 -44.89 13.74
N ILE A 62 15.07 -44.05 14.78
CA ILE A 62 15.35 -42.62 14.66
C ILE A 62 16.57 -42.27 15.49
N ARG A 63 17.42 -41.41 14.94
CA ARG A 63 18.57 -40.82 15.64
C ARG A 63 18.50 -39.31 15.51
N GLU A 64 18.38 -38.62 16.63
CA GLU A 64 18.55 -37.16 16.67
C GLU A 64 20.04 -36.83 16.57
N PHE A 65 20.38 -35.84 15.76
CA PHE A 65 21.75 -35.38 15.63
C PHE A 65 22.27 -34.81 16.94
N GLN A 66 23.47 -35.23 17.32
CA GLN A 66 24.23 -34.69 18.44
C GLN A 66 25.68 -34.47 17.98
N PRO A 67 26.40 -33.48 18.53
CA PRO A 67 27.77 -33.18 18.08
C PRO A 67 28.76 -34.35 18.18
N SER A 68 28.51 -35.32 19.05
CA SER A 68 29.34 -36.51 19.26
C SER A 68 28.91 -37.72 18.42
N LEU A 69 27.89 -37.58 17.58
CA LEU A 69 27.35 -38.67 16.77
C LEU A 69 28.16 -38.84 15.49
N GLU A 70 28.76 -40.02 15.29
CA GLU A 70 29.41 -40.37 14.03
C GLU A 70 28.38 -40.83 12.99
N ILE A 71 28.04 -39.94 12.05
CA ILE A 71 27.00 -40.18 11.04
C ILE A 71 27.35 -41.35 10.10
N SER A 72 28.64 -41.60 9.87
CA SER A 72 29.16 -42.69 9.03
C SER A 72 28.88 -44.09 9.60
N GLU A 73 28.65 -44.20 10.90
CA GLU A 73 28.33 -45.47 11.57
C GLU A 73 26.82 -45.79 11.55
N LEU A 74 25.98 -44.81 11.18
CA LEU A 74 24.53 -44.98 11.13
C LEU A 74 24.09 -45.83 9.94
N SER A 75 23.14 -46.72 10.18
CA SER A 75 22.50 -47.45 9.08
C SER A 75 21.75 -46.48 8.14
N THR A 76 21.65 -46.84 6.86
CA THR A 76 20.83 -46.11 5.89
C THR A 76 19.33 -46.15 6.24
N ALA A 77 18.89 -47.20 6.94
CA ALA A 77 17.51 -47.37 7.41
C ALA A 77 17.18 -46.56 8.68
N GLU A 78 18.19 -46.12 9.46
CA GLU A 78 17.97 -45.23 10.61
C GLU A 78 17.70 -43.80 10.12
N VAL A 79 16.62 -43.18 10.56
CA VAL A 79 16.27 -41.81 10.18
C VAL A 79 17.10 -40.84 11.01
N LEU A 80 18.04 -40.15 10.36
CA LEU A 80 18.77 -39.06 11.00
C LEU A 80 17.90 -37.80 11.02
N VAL A 81 17.62 -37.24 12.19
CA VAL A 81 16.88 -36.00 12.37
C VAL A 81 17.85 -34.90 12.79
N VAL A 82 17.95 -33.85 11.97
CA VAL A 82 18.82 -32.70 12.23
C VAL A 82 17.96 -31.45 12.35
N ASP A 83 17.85 -30.89 13.56
CA ASP A 83 17.28 -29.56 13.76
C ASP A 83 18.36 -28.49 13.58
N ASP A 84 17.94 -27.29 13.18
CA ASP A 84 18.80 -26.12 13.05
C ASP A 84 20.13 -26.36 12.29
N LEU A 85 20.08 -27.02 11.12
CA LEU A 85 21.25 -27.35 10.28
C LEU A 85 22.22 -26.18 10.05
N HIS A 86 21.70 -24.95 9.95
CA HIS A 86 22.47 -23.71 9.82
C HIS A 86 23.41 -23.37 11.00
N LEU A 87 23.31 -24.07 12.13
CA LEU A 87 24.18 -23.89 13.30
C LEU A 87 25.37 -24.88 13.33
N LEU A 88 25.39 -25.86 12.43
CA LEU A 88 26.46 -26.85 12.38
C LEU A 88 27.77 -26.28 11.83
N ASP A 89 28.89 -26.82 12.29
CA ASP A 89 30.22 -26.47 11.79
C ASP A 89 30.55 -27.16 10.44
N GLY A 90 31.70 -26.82 9.85
CA GLY A 90 32.09 -27.31 8.53
C GLY A 90 32.22 -28.84 8.46
N HIS A 91 32.80 -29.47 9.49
CA HIS A 91 32.98 -30.91 9.54
C HIS A 91 31.64 -31.64 9.66
N GLN A 92 30.76 -31.14 10.52
CA GLN A 92 29.41 -31.66 10.68
C GLN A 92 28.59 -31.52 9.38
N LEU A 93 28.72 -30.38 8.69
CA LEU A 93 28.06 -30.18 7.39
C LEU A 93 28.58 -31.15 6.32
N GLU A 94 29.88 -31.45 6.30
CA GLU A 94 30.46 -32.46 5.39
C GLU A 94 29.86 -33.85 5.64
N GLN A 95 29.78 -34.30 6.89
CA GLN A 95 29.15 -35.58 7.25
C GLN A 95 27.66 -35.64 6.83
N ILE A 96 26.93 -34.53 6.97
CA ILE A 96 25.55 -34.43 6.49
C ILE A 96 25.48 -34.44 4.96
N ALA A 97 26.41 -33.78 4.27
CA ALA A 97 26.47 -33.77 2.82
C ALA A 97 26.73 -35.18 2.25
N GLU A 98 27.62 -35.96 2.88
CA GLU A 98 27.85 -37.36 2.53
C GLU A 98 26.58 -38.20 2.66
N ARG A 99 25.84 -38.05 3.77
CA ARG A 99 24.54 -38.72 3.93
C ARG A 99 23.50 -38.24 2.92
N CYS A 100 23.56 -36.97 2.49
CA CYS A 100 22.65 -36.45 1.45
C CYS A 100 22.92 -37.06 0.07
N LEU A 101 24.17 -37.42 -0.23
CA LEU A 101 24.56 -38.02 -1.52
C LEU A 101 24.06 -39.47 -1.67
N ASP A 102 23.79 -40.17 -0.57
CA ASP A 102 23.15 -41.48 -0.61
C ASP A 102 21.61 -41.34 -0.61
N PRO A 103 20.92 -41.59 -1.74
CA PRO A 103 19.47 -41.51 -1.80
C PRO A 103 18.76 -42.58 -0.97
N SER A 104 19.47 -43.64 -0.55
CA SER A 104 18.96 -44.73 0.27
C SER A 104 19.02 -44.43 1.77
N ALA A 105 19.67 -43.34 2.16
CA ALA A 105 19.81 -42.93 3.55
C ALA A 105 18.63 -42.04 3.99
N ALA A 106 17.91 -42.48 5.02
CA ALA A 106 16.82 -41.72 5.60
C ALA A 106 17.33 -40.48 6.37
N LEU A 107 16.71 -39.33 6.11
CA LEU A 107 17.22 -38.03 6.54
C LEU A 107 16.11 -36.97 6.62
N ILE A 108 15.88 -36.41 7.80
CA ILE A 108 14.97 -35.30 8.02
C ILE A 108 15.77 -34.12 8.55
N VAL A 109 15.72 -32.99 7.85
CA VAL A 109 16.51 -31.81 8.21
C VAL A 109 15.65 -30.57 8.29
N ALA A 110 15.86 -29.76 9.34
CA ALA A 110 15.28 -28.44 9.47
C ALA A 110 16.36 -27.35 9.47
N THR A 111 16.07 -26.22 8.86
CA THR A 111 17.00 -25.09 8.80
C THR A 111 16.30 -23.75 8.67
N ARG A 112 17.03 -22.67 9.00
CA ARG A 112 16.60 -21.29 8.73
C ARG A 112 17.01 -20.89 7.31
N PRO A 113 16.30 -19.92 6.69
CA PRO A 113 16.66 -19.45 5.36
C PRO A 113 17.99 -18.69 5.29
N TRP A 114 18.55 -18.30 6.44
CA TRP A 114 19.84 -17.63 6.63
C TRP A 114 20.44 -18.08 7.97
N PRO A 115 21.78 -18.17 8.13
CA PRO A 115 22.85 -17.89 7.14
C PRO A 115 22.95 -18.93 6.03
N ARG A 116 23.68 -18.59 4.95
CA ARG A 116 23.91 -19.48 3.79
C ARG A 116 25.39 -19.57 3.43
N PRO A 117 26.21 -20.24 4.25
CA PRO A 117 27.58 -20.55 3.85
C PRO A 117 27.59 -21.55 2.68
N ASP A 118 28.68 -21.61 1.92
CA ASP A 118 28.79 -22.46 0.72
C ASP A 118 28.54 -23.95 0.97
N PRO A 119 29.02 -24.57 2.08
CA PRO A 119 28.72 -25.97 2.39
C PRO A 119 27.22 -26.22 2.57
N LEU A 120 26.53 -25.32 3.27
CA LEU A 120 25.08 -25.41 3.47
C LEU A 120 24.32 -25.25 2.15
N THR A 121 24.73 -24.31 1.29
CA THR A 121 24.13 -24.11 -0.03
C THR A 121 24.27 -25.35 -0.91
N THR A 122 25.37 -26.09 -0.78
CA THR A 122 25.59 -27.36 -1.48
C THR A 122 24.61 -28.43 -0.98
N ILE A 123 24.46 -28.59 0.33
CA ILE A 123 23.49 -29.51 0.94
C ILE A 123 22.06 -29.17 0.50
N TRP A 124 21.68 -27.89 0.48
CA TRP A 124 20.36 -27.46 0.02
C TRP A 124 20.08 -27.89 -1.41
N ARG A 125 21.04 -27.70 -2.33
CA ARG A 125 20.90 -28.12 -3.74
C ARG A 125 20.76 -29.63 -3.89
N LEU A 126 21.39 -30.41 -3.02
CA LEU A 126 21.23 -31.87 -2.99
C LEU A 126 19.84 -32.25 -2.50
N LEU A 127 19.39 -31.66 -1.38
CA LEU A 127 18.07 -31.94 -0.80
C LEU A 127 16.92 -31.49 -1.72
N GLU A 128 17.05 -30.36 -2.43
CA GLU A 128 15.99 -29.88 -3.33
C GLU A 128 15.73 -30.77 -4.55
N ARG A 129 16.66 -31.66 -4.92
CA ARG A 129 16.50 -32.57 -6.06
C ARG A 129 15.64 -33.78 -5.73
N ASP A 130 15.82 -34.32 -4.52
CA ASP A 130 15.39 -35.69 -4.19
C ASP A 130 14.50 -35.78 -2.93
N VAL A 131 14.15 -34.64 -2.31
CA VAL A 131 13.48 -34.61 -1.00
C VAL A 131 12.20 -33.78 -1.00
N HIS A 132 11.20 -34.21 -0.22
CA HIS A 132 9.97 -33.44 -0.03
C HIS A 132 10.27 -32.16 0.80
N ARG A 133 10.09 -31.00 0.17
CA ARG A 133 10.41 -29.69 0.78
C ARG A 133 9.19 -29.08 1.47
N VAL A 134 9.34 -28.70 2.73
CA VAL A 134 8.34 -28.00 3.54
C VAL A 134 8.84 -26.59 3.85
N VAL A 135 8.06 -25.57 3.49
CA VAL A 135 8.45 -24.16 3.72
C VAL A 135 7.53 -23.54 4.76
N LEU A 136 8.04 -23.34 5.97
CA LEU A 136 7.35 -22.76 7.11
C LEU A 136 7.78 -21.30 7.32
N GLY A 137 7.02 -20.36 6.75
CA GLY A 137 7.34 -18.92 6.88
C GLY A 137 6.10 -18.05 7.05
N VAL A 138 5.20 -18.10 6.07
CA VAL A 138 3.98 -17.31 6.03
C VAL A 138 2.76 -18.23 6.11
N VAL A 139 1.78 -17.84 6.92
CA VAL A 139 0.52 -18.55 7.13
C VAL A 139 -0.57 -17.87 6.32
N SER A 140 -1.22 -18.60 5.41
CA SER A 140 -2.37 -18.09 4.68
C SER A 140 -3.64 -18.14 5.54
N ARG A 141 -4.68 -17.40 5.12
CA ARG A 141 -6.01 -17.47 5.75
C ARG A 141 -6.54 -18.90 5.85
N ALA A 142 -6.39 -19.68 4.78
CA ALA A 142 -6.88 -21.05 4.74
C ALA A 142 -6.09 -21.98 5.68
N ASP A 143 -4.81 -21.72 5.91
CA ASP A 143 -4.02 -22.47 6.89
C ASP A 143 -4.40 -22.10 8.33
N ALA A 144 -4.66 -20.81 8.58
CA ALA A 144 -5.20 -20.33 9.86
C ALA A 144 -6.55 -20.98 10.19
N LEU A 145 -7.49 -21.00 9.24
CA LEU A 145 -8.80 -21.64 9.41
C LEU A 145 -8.68 -23.16 9.62
N ALA A 146 -7.82 -23.84 8.87
CA ALA A 146 -7.58 -25.27 9.05
C ALA A 146 -7.06 -25.59 10.45
N CYS A 147 -6.12 -24.79 10.97
CA CYS A 147 -5.59 -24.92 12.32
C CYS A 147 -6.64 -24.65 13.41
N LEU A 148 -7.43 -23.59 13.25
CA LEU A 148 -8.52 -23.28 14.19
C LEU A 148 -9.53 -24.41 14.25
N LYS A 149 -9.93 -24.95 13.08
CA LYS A 149 -10.82 -26.10 12.98
C LYS A 149 -10.24 -27.34 13.68
N ALA A 150 -8.98 -27.68 13.41
CA ALA A 150 -8.31 -28.82 14.05
C ALA A 150 -8.24 -28.68 15.58
N LYS A 151 -8.11 -27.46 16.09
CA LYS A 151 -8.10 -27.14 17.53
C LYS A 151 -9.51 -26.93 18.13
N GLY A 152 -10.57 -27.12 17.35
CA GLY A 152 -11.95 -26.91 17.79
C GLY A 152 -12.26 -25.47 18.20
N ARG A 153 -11.50 -24.49 17.70
CA ARG A 153 -11.70 -23.05 17.94
C ARG A 153 -12.30 -22.38 16.72
N SER A 154 -13.07 -21.33 16.94
CA SER A 154 -13.57 -20.44 15.89
C SER A 154 -13.19 -19.00 16.23
N ILE A 155 -13.03 -18.18 15.19
CA ILE A 155 -12.78 -16.75 15.29
C ILE A 155 -13.69 -16.03 14.28
N ALA A 156 -14.06 -14.79 14.58
CA ALA A 156 -14.78 -13.96 13.62
C ALA A 156 -13.91 -13.68 12.38
N ASP A 157 -14.56 -13.56 11.22
CA ASP A 157 -13.89 -13.39 9.93
C ASP A 157 -13.05 -12.09 9.90
N ASP A 158 -13.60 -11.01 10.45
CA ASP A 158 -12.94 -9.70 10.55
C ASP A 158 -11.72 -9.74 11.47
N CYS A 159 -11.83 -10.40 12.62
CA CYS A 159 -10.71 -10.59 13.54
C CYS A 159 -9.56 -11.37 12.88
N LEU A 160 -9.87 -12.43 12.13
CA LEU A 160 -8.84 -13.17 11.40
C LEU A 160 -8.19 -12.32 10.31
N THR A 161 -8.97 -11.54 9.57
CA THR A 161 -8.45 -10.61 8.56
C THR A 161 -7.48 -9.61 9.19
N GLN A 162 -7.88 -9.01 10.32
CA GLN A 162 -7.07 -8.02 11.02
C GLN A 162 -5.79 -8.64 11.62
N ILE A 163 -5.87 -9.83 12.23
CA ILE A 163 -4.68 -10.55 12.72
C ILE A 163 -3.68 -10.81 11.60
N LEU A 164 -4.14 -11.27 10.43
CA LEU A 164 -3.24 -11.53 9.30
C LEU A 164 -2.60 -10.23 8.79
N LYS A 165 -3.35 -9.13 8.75
CA LYS A 165 -2.83 -7.80 8.37
C LYS A 165 -1.78 -7.30 9.36
N LEU A 166 -2.07 -7.37 10.67
CA LEU A 166 -1.17 -6.91 11.74
C LEU A 166 0.16 -7.67 11.78
N THR A 167 0.11 -8.97 11.48
CA THR A 167 1.26 -9.88 11.58
C THR A 167 1.98 -10.09 10.23
N GLY A 168 1.43 -9.58 9.13
CA GLY A 168 1.92 -9.86 7.77
C GLY A 168 1.93 -11.36 7.41
N GLY A 169 1.14 -12.16 8.12
CA GLY A 169 1.12 -13.61 7.98
C GLY A 169 2.36 -14.34 8.53
N ILE A 170 3.30 -13.67 9.20
CA ILE A 170 4.49 -14.33 9.77
C ILE A 170 4.06 -15.41 10.76
N SER A 171 4.49 -16.65 10.53
CA SER A 171 3.93 -17.85 11.19
C SER A 171 3.89 -17.76 12.72
N TRP A 172 4.99 -17.34 13.35
CA TRP A 172 5.06 -17.28 14.81
C TRP A 172 4.18 -16.16 15.38
N LEU A 173 4.10 -15.00 14.71
CA LEU A 173 3.22 -13.89 15.10
C LEU A 173 1.75 -14.27 14.96
N VAL A 174 1.35 -14.89 13.84
CA VAL A 174 -0.02 -15.41 13.66
C VAL A 174 -0.37 -16.43 14.72
N THR A 175 0.57 -17.34 15.02
CA THR A 175 0.39 -18.36 16.05
C THR A 175 0.13 -17.72 17.42
N ARG A 176 0.99 -16.78 17.83
CA ARG A 176 0.85 -16.10 19.12
C ARG A 176 -0.40 -15.24 19.17
N ALA A 177 -0.70 -14.51 18.10
CA ALA A 177 -1.91 -13.71 17.98
C ALA A 177 -3.18 -14.55 18.19
N LEU A 178 -3.27 -15.72 17.56
CA LEU A 178 -4.43 -16.61 17.71
C LEU A 178 -4.49 -17.28 19.09
N ILE A 179 -3.35 -17.52 19.75
CA ILE A 179 -3.32 -18.02 21.14
C ILE A 179 -3.83 -16.94 22.10
N LEU A 180 -3.36 -15.70 21.94
CA LEU A 180 -3.67 -14.57 22.82
C LEU A 180 -5.04 -13.94 22.54
N HIS A 181 -5.58 -14.10 21.33
CA HIS A 181 -6.84 -13.49 20.93
C HIS A 181 -8.03 -14.04 21.74
N ASP A 182 -8.76 -13.11 22.36
CA ASP A 182 -10.08 -13.30 22.98
C ASP A 182 -11.11 -12.39 22.29
N SER A 183 -12.25 -12.94 21.89
CA SER A 183 -13.29 -12.19 21.19
C SER A 183 -13.89 -11.06 22.04
N ARG A 184 -13.78 -11.14 23.37
CA ARG A 184 -14.28 -10.10 24.28
C ARG A 184 -13.46 -8.82 24.20
N ASP A 185 -12.16 -8.95 23.96
CA ASP A 185 -11.24 -7.81 23.86
C ASP A 185 -11.36 -7.08 22.51
N CYS A 186 -12.01 -7.71 21.53
CA CYS A 186 -12.24 -7.14 20.19
C CYS A 186 -13.50 -6.27 20.10
N VAL A 187 -14.40 -6.32 21.09
CA VAL A 187 -15.67 -5.57 21.06
C VAL A 187 -15.37 -4.07 21.18
N GLY A 188 -15.61 -3.31 20.10
CA GLY A 188 -15.30 -1.88 20.05
C GLY A 188 -13.82 -1.55 19.82
N ASP A 189 -12.98 -2.56 19.54
CA ASP A 189 -11.55 -2.42 19.20
C ASP A 189 -11.27 -3.04 17.82
N PRO A 190 -11.72 -2.40 16.72
CA PRO A 190 -11.50 -2.93 15.37
C PRO A 190 -10.00 -3.05 15.03
N ASP A 191 -9.15 -2.22 15.65
CA ASP A 191 -7.71 -2.21 15.43
C ASP A 191 -6.96 -3.30 16.21
N HIS A 192 -7.61 -3.97 17.17
CA HIS A 192 -7.03 -4.98 18.06
C HIS A 192 -5.84 -4.44 18.88
N ARG A 193 -5.94 -3.24 19.43
CA ARG A 193 -4.88 -2.58 20.21
C ARG A 193 -4.44 -3.40 21.42
N ALA A 194 -5.38 -4.03 22.13
CA ALA A 194 -5.05 -4.88 23.27
C ALA A 194 -4.18 -6.09 22.88
N LEU A 195 -4.53 -6.74 21.76
CA LEU A 195 -3.74 -7.85 21.21
C LEU A 195 -2.37 -7.38 20.73
N GLN A 196 -2.29 -6.21 20.11
CA GLN A 196 -1.01 -5.62 19.67
C GLN A 196 -0.07 -5.38 20.87
N GLN A 197 -0.57 -4.92 22.01
CA GLN A 197 0.22 -4.73 23.22
C GLN A 197 0.79 -6.05 23.75
N LEU A 198 -0.04 -7.10 23.82
CA LEU A 198 0.43 -8.42 24.27
C LEU A 198 1.52 -9.00 23.35
N LEU A 199 1.38 -8.80 22.04
CA LEU A 199 2.40 -9.21 21.07
C LEU A 199 3.66 -8.34 21.18
N ALA A 200 3.51 -7.06 21.49
CA ALA A 200 4.64 -6.14 21.66
C ALA A 200 5.56 -6.56 22.81
N ASP A 201 5.02 -7.06 23.92
CA ASP A 201 5.83 -7.57 25.04
C ASP A 201 6.71 -8.77 24.63
N GLU A 202 6.16 -9.69 23.82
CA GLU A 202 6.92 -10.84 23.32
C GLU A 202 8.00 -10.45 22.32
N ILE A 203 7.68 -9.50 21.44
CA ILE A 203 8.64 -8.97 20.46
C ILE A 203 9.75 -8.21 21.19
N ALA A 204 9.40 -7.35 22.16
CA ALA A 204 10.37 -6.63 22.98
C ALA A 204 11.32 -7.61 23.71
N HIS A 205 10.77 -8.69 24.28
CA HIS A 205 11.60 -9.73 24.88
C HIS A 205 12.53 -10.39 23.85
N GLN A 206 12.07 -10.69 22.63
CA GLN A 206 12.94 -11.21 21.56
C GLN A 206 14.07 -10.25 21.19
N LEU A 207 13.77 -8.94 21.10
CA LEU A 207 14.75 -7.89 20.80
C LEU A 207 15.88 -7.85 21.84
N THR A 208 15.62 -8.17 23.12
CA THR A 208 16.68 -8.20 24.14
C THR A 208 17.79 -9.23 23.89
N THR A 209 17.48 -10.28 23.13
CA THR A 209 18.43 -11.36 22.76
C THR A 209 18.92 -11.25 21.33
N THR A 210 18.45 -10.24 20.60
CA THR A 210 18.77 -10.02 19.19
C THR A 210 20.06 -9.21 19.06
N ASP A 211 20.81 -9.48 18.00
CA ASP A 211 22.05 -8.78 17.68
C ASP A 211 21.86 -7.26 17.53
N ASP A 212 22.77 -6.47 18.10
CA ASP A 212 22.71 -5.00 18.13
C ASP A 212 22.59 -4.38 16.73
N ARG A 213 23.20 -4.99 15.70
CA ARG A 213 23.11 -4.50 14.32
C ARG A 213 21.72 -4.71 13.73
N LEU A 214 21.10 -5.86 14.02
CA LEU A 214 19.73 -6.13 13.60
C LEU A 214 18.72 -5.27 14.38
N CYS A 215 18.92 -5.07 15.68
CA CYS A 215 18.11 -4.13 16.47
C CYS A 215 18.19 -2.71 15.92
N ARG A 216 19.41 -2.23 15.59
CA ARG A 216 19.60 -0.92 14.97
C ARG A 216 18.94 -0.82 13.59
N LEU A 217 19.05 -1.86 12.76
CA LEU A 217 18.35 -1.93 11.47
C LEU A 217 16.83 -1.80 11.65
N LEU A 218 16.26 -2.56 12.59
CA LEU A 218 14.82 -2.53 12.87
C LEU A 218 14.37 -1.14 13.34
N GLU A 219 15.12 -0.52 14.26
CA GLU A 219 14.86 0.84 14.72
C GLU A 219 14.84 1.84 13.55
N LEU A 220 15.86 1.79 12.68
CA LEU A 220 15.99 2.69 11.53
C LEU A 220 14.87 2.48 10.50
N VAL A 221 14.54 1.24 10.14
CA VAL A 221 13.42 0.95 9.22
C VAL A 221 12.06 1.36 9.84
N CYS A 222 11.92 1.24 11.16
CA CYS A 222 10.69 1.65 11.85
C CYS A 222 10.50 3.17 11.89
N VAL A 223 11.57 3.96 11.91
CA VAL A 223 11.51 5.44 11.81
C VAL A 223 11.55 5.96 10.37
N GLY A 224 11.65 5.07 9.37
CA GLY A 224 11.67 5.46 7.96
C GLY A 224 13.03 6.02 7.50
N ALA A 225 14.12 5.59 8.14
CA ALA A 225 15.46 6.03 7.75
C ALA A 225 15.81 5.61 6.32
N PRO A 226 16.44 6.49 5.52
CA PRO A 226 16.94 6.14 4.21
C PRO A 226 18.00 5.05 4.31
N ILE A 227 18.05 4.15 3.31
CA ILE A 227 18.89 2.95 3.31
C ILE A 227 20.38 3.29 3.49
N GLU A 228 20.78 4.48 3.04
CA GLU A 228 22.10 5.06 3.15
C GLU A 228 22.57 5.26 4.61
N MET A 229 21.63 5.48 5.54
CA MET A 229 21.94 5.62 6.98
C MET A 229 21.98 4.29 7.74
N LEU A 230 21.43 3.21 7.15
CA LEU A 230 21.60 1.85 7.66
C LEU A 230 23.08 1.43 7.61
N CYS A 231 23.81 2.03 6.65
CA CYS A 231 25.21 1.78 6.35
C CYS A 231 26.07 2.95 6.85
N GLY A 232 26.28 3.07 8.17
CA GLY A 232 27.13 4.13 8.78
C GLY A 232 28.62 4.15 8.35
N VAL A 233 28.99 3.43 7.29
CA VAL A 233 30.27 3.28 6.58
C VAL A 233 29.90 2.84 5.14
N PRO A 234 30.70 3.07 4.07
CA PRO A 234 30.41 2.47 2.76
C PRO A 234 30.46 0.95 2.91
N THR A 235 29.28 0.38 3.17
CA THR A 235 29.10 -1.04 3.41
C THR A 235 28.54 -1.57 2.10
N ASP A 236 29.23 -2.54 1.54
CA ASP A 236 28.82 -3.31 0.39
C ASP A 236 27.35 -3.74 0.49
N SER A 237 26.57 -3.59 -0.61
CA SER A 237 25.15 -3.99 -0.69
C SER A 237 24.89 -5.40 -0.14
N SER A 238 25.88 -6.29 -0.26
CA SER A 238 25.89 -7.64 0.30
C SER A 238 25.68 -7.70 1.81
N THR A 239 26.17 -6.73 2.58
CA THR A 239 26.04 -6.71 4.04
C THR A 239 24.62 -6.33 4.48
N LEU A 240 23.99 -5.38 3.77
CA LEU A 240 22.59 -5.02 4.03
C LEU A 240 21.64 -6.17 3.67
N ASP A 241 21.83 -6.79 2.51
CA ASP A 241 21.06 -7.95 2.09
C ASP A 241 21.18 -9.11 3.10
N ALA A 242 22.38 -9.30 3.67
CA ALA A 242 22.60 -10.28 4.73
C ALA A 242 21.85 -9.93 6.02
N LEU A 243 21.79 -8.65 6.41
CA LEU A 243 21.02 -8.20 7.59
C LEU A 243 19.50 -8.32 7.37
N ILE A 244 19.01 -7.99 6.18
CA ILE A 244 17.60 -8.18 5.80
C ILE A 244 17.25 -9.68 5.81
N ALA A 245 18.09 -10.52 5.19
CA ALA A 245 17.91 -11.96 5.18
C ALA A 245 17.93 -12.54 6.60
N ARG A 246 18.78 -12.01 7.49
CA ARG A 246 18.81 -12.35 8.91
C ARG A 246 17.52 -11.93 9.62
N GLY A 247 17.06 -10.69 9.44
CA GLY A 247 15.82 -10.19 10.04
C GLY A 247 14.58 -10.98 9.59
N HIS A 248 14.54 -11.38 8.32
CA HIS A 248 13.54 -12.32 7.81
C HIS A 248 13.69 -13.70 8.46
N ALA A 249 14.90 -14.23 8.59
CA ALA A 249 15.15 -15.50 9.26
C ALA A 249 14.79 -15.49 10.76
N GLU A 250 14.88 -14.34 11.44
CA GLU A 250 14.39 -14.15 12.82
C GLU A 250 12.87 -13.96 12.91
N GLY A 251 12.18 -13.85 11.77
CA GLY A 251 10.74 -13.61 11.72
C GLY A 251 10.33 -12.22 12.18
N LEU A 252 11.21 -11.22 12.04
CA LEU A 252 10.94 -9.81 12.39
C LEU A 252 10.72 -8.93 11.15
N LEU A 253 11.22 -9.37 9.99
CA LEU A 253 11.04 -8.71 8.70
C LEU A 253 10.34 -9.63 7.70
N LEU A 254 9.64 -9.03 6.75
CA LEU A 254 9.29 -9.69 5.50
C LEU A 254 10.54 -9.86 4.62
N ARG A 255 10.43 -10.73 3.61
CA ARG A 255 11.58 -11.09 2.75
C ARG A 255 12.15 -9.91 1.96
N ASN A 256 11.34 -8.89 1.71
CA ASN A 256 11.71 -7.63 1.07
C ASN A 256 12.31 -6.60 2.05
N GLY A 257 12.47 -6.93 3.33
CA GLY A 257 12.97 -6.02 4.36
C GLY A 257 11.92 -5.13 5.01
N GLU A 258 10.64 -5.25 4.63
CA GLU A 258 9.58 -4.49 5.28
C GLU A 258 9.27 -5.00 6.70
N VAL A 259 8.97 -4.06 7.59
CA VAL A 259 8.53 -4.35 8.96
C VAL A 259 7.01 -4.40 9.01
N VAL A 260 6.46 -5.49 9.55
CA VAL A 260 5.01 -5.66 9.73
C VAL A 260 4.46 -4.76 10.85
N PRO A 261 3.17 -4.37 10.83
CA PRO A 261 2.62 -3.36 11.77
C PRO A 261 2.87 -3.66 13.25
N VAL A 262 2.71 -4.91 13.69
CA VAL A 262 2.89 -5.28 15.10
C VAL A 262 4.36 -5.20 15.53
N VAL A 263 5.31 -5.56 14.65
CA VAL A 263 6.75 -5.43 14.93
C VAL A 263 7.15 -3.97 14.97
N ARG A 264 6.63 -3.15 14.04
CA ARG A 264 6.87 -1.70 14.04
C ARG A 264 6.41 -1.06 15.35
N SER A 265 5.18 -1.37 15.77
CA SER A 265 4.61 -0.83 17.00
C SER A 265 5.40 -1.28 18.24
N ALA A 266 5.85 -2.54 18.27
CA ALA A 266 6.66 -3.08 19.36
C ALA A 266 8.06 -2.44 19.43
N VAL A 267 8.73 -2.28 18.29
CA VAL A 267 10.05 -1.63 18.23
C VAL A 267 9.94 -0.19 18.69
N LEU A 268 9.00 0.59 18.12
CA LEU A 268 8.79 1.99 18.52
C LEU A 268 8.36 2.13 19.99
N GLY A 269 7.57 1.20 20.52
CA GLY A 269 7.17 1.18 21.92
C GLY A 269 8.30 0.79 22.89
N ALA A 270 9.23 -0.07 22.45
CA ALA A 270 10.37 -0.52 23.24
C ALA A 270 11.58 0.43 23.16
N THR A 271 11.71 1.22 22.09
CA THR A 271 12.80 2.19 21.95
C THR A 271 12.60 3.39 22.88
N PRO A 272 13.58 3.73 23.74
CA PRO A 272 13.50 4.92 24.58
C PRO A 272 13.26 6.20 23.78
N THR A 273 12.47 7.13 24.33
CA THR A 273 12.07 8.37 23.64
C THR A 273 13.26 9.22 23.16
N HIS A 274 14.33 9.35 23.95
CA HIS A 274 15.54 10.07 23.55
C HIS A 274 16.22 9.41 22.34
N ARG A 275 16.28 8.08 22.31
CA ARG A 275 16.86 7.31 21.20
C ARG A 275 16.00 7.40 19.94
N LEU A 276 14.68 7.41 20.07
CA LEU A 276 13.78 7.70 18.94
C LEU A 276 14.00 9.12 18.39
N ALA A 277 14.17 10.10 19.27
CA ALA A 277 14.48 11.48 18.87
C ALA A 277 15.85 11.56 18.18
N GLU A 278 16.87 10.87 18.70
CA GLU A 278 18.20 10.76 18.08
C GLU A 278 18.15 10.07 16.71
N LEU A 279 17.42 8.97 16.58
CA LEU A 279 17.26 8.25 15.33
C LEU A 279 16.53 9.11 14.31
N LYS A 280 15.42 9.77 14.70
CA LYS A 280 14.71 10.72 13.84
C LYS A 280 15.58 11.94 13.49
N ALA A 281 16.37 12.44 14.43
CA ALA A 281 17.31 13.54 14.18
C ALA A 281 18.49 13.12 13.29
N GLY A 282 18.95 11.87 13.38
CA GLY A 282 19.98 11.27 12.54
C GLY A 282 19.48 10.99 11.11
N VAL A 283 18.23 10.54 10.97
CA VAL A 283 17.46 10.58 9.70
C VAL A 283 17.44 11.98 9.10
N ASN A 284 17.57 12.98 9.96
CA ASN A 284 17.53 14.39 9.62
C ASN A 284 18.90 15.13 9.73
N GLY A 285 20.07 14.45 9.81
CA GLY A 285 21.41 15.11 9.73
C GLY A 285 22.65 14.23 10.06
N PRO A 286 23.93 14.60 9.70
CA PRO A 286 24.46 15.82 9.09
C PRO A 286 25.25 15.51 7.79
N GLY A 287 24.58 15.42 6.65
CA GLY A 287 25.20 15.30 5.32
C GLY A 287 24.89 16.46 4.37
N ASP A 288 23.99 17.37 4.77
CA ASP A 288 23.36 18.31 3.85
C ASP A 288 23.71 19.78 4.16
N GLN A 289 25.01 20.06 4.34
CA GLN A 289 25.51 21.42 4.27
C GLN A 289 25.76 21.84 2.81
N HIS A 290 24.69 21.89 1.99
CA HIS A 290 24.49 22.94 0.97
C HIS A 290 23.08 22.90 0.34
N LYS A 291 22.03 23.05 1.16
CA LYS A 291 20.86 23.88 0.83
C LYS A 291 20.10 24.19 2.12
N PRO A 292 19.60 25.41 2.34
CA PRO A 292 18.79 25.70 3.52
C PRO A 292 17.58 24.77 3.50
N SER A 293 17.36 23.99 4.56
CA SER A 293 16.12 23.21 4.73
C SER A 293 14.98 24.21 4.86
N GLU A 294 14.26 24.38 3.76
CA GLU A 294 13.16 25.31 3.66
C GLU A 294 12.07 24.90 4.67
N SER A 295 11.57 25.87 5.44
CA SER A 295 10.53 25.59 6.44
C SER A 295 9.35 24.85 5.78
N PRO A 296 8.60 23.98 6.48
CA PRO A 296 7.44 23.28 5.92
C PRO A 296 6.45 24.22 5.22
N GLN A 297 6.30 25.45 5.72
CA GLN A 297 5.50 26.51 5.09
C GLN A 297 6.03 26.93 3.71
N VAL A 298 7.36 27.02 3.55
CA VAL A 298 8.01 27.30 2.27
C VAL A 298 7.84 26.12 1.31
N LEU A 299 7.98 24.88 1.78
CA LEU A 299 7.75 23.69 0.96
C LEU A 299 6.29 23.61 0.47
N VAL A 300 5.32 23.90 1.35
CA VAL A 300 3.90 23.99 0.96
C VAL A 300 3.69 25.11 -0.06
N GLN A 301 4.30 26.28 0.14
CA GLN A 301 4.20 27.38 -0.82
C GLN A 301 4.80 27.01 -2.18
N GLN A 302 5.97 26.39 -2.20
CA GLN A 302 6.59 25.89 -3.43
C GLN A 302 5.75 24.80 -4.09
N ALA A 303 5.09 23.96 -3.30
CA ALA A 303 4.18 22.95 -3.85
C ALA A 303 2.97 23.61 -4.52
N ILE A 304 2.43 24.68 -3.94
CA ILE A 304 1.36 25.49 -4.55
C ILE A 304 1.85 26.17 -5.83
N ASP A 305 3.07 26.70 -5.82
CA ASP A 305 3.67 27.34 -6.99
C ASP A 305 3.91 26.33 -8.12
N ALA A 306 4.41 25.12 -7.79
CA ALA A 306 4.56 24.00 -8.72
C ALA A 306 3.21 23.55 -9.27
N TRP A 307 2.19 23.47 -8.42
CA TRP A 307 0.82 23.19 -8.84
C TRP A 307 0.31 24.26 -9.80
N ALA A 308 0.45 25.55 -9.47
CA ALA A 308 0.04 26.66 -10.33
C ALA A 308 0.78 26.66 -11.69
N ALA A 309 2.03 26.21 -11.71
CA ALA A 309 2.84 26.03 -12.91
C ALA A 309 2.45 24.80 -13.75
N GLY A 310 1.56 23.94 -13.25
CA GLY A 310 1.12 22.73 -13.96
C GLY A 310 2.02 21.51 -13.76
N ASP A 311 2.81 21.47 -12.68
CA ASP A 311 3.66 20.34 -12.31
C ASP A 311 3.12 19.62 -11.06
N PRO A 312 2.12 18.73 -11.22
CA PRO A 312 1.52 18.00 -10.10
C PRO A 312 2.48 16.97 -9.46
N ASP A 313 3.55 16.58 -10.16
CA ASP A 313 4.55 15.64 -9.64
C ASP A 313 5.50 16.35 -8.68
N LEU A 314 6.05 17.49 -9.10
CA LEU A 314 6.83 18.33 -8.21
C LEU A 314 6.02 18.79 -7.00
N ALA A 315 4.75 19.19 -7.21
CA ALA A 315 3.86 19.54 -6.12
C ALA A 315 3.66 18.38 -5.12
N ALA A 316 3.47 17.15 -5.60
CA ALA A 316 3.33 15.98 -4.73
C ALA A 316 4.58 15.72 -3.89
N VAL A 317 5.76 15.75 -4.52
CA VAL A 317 7.05 15.57 -3.84
C VAL A 317 7.25 16.62 -2.75
N LEU A 318 6.97 17.89 -3.05
CA LEU A 318 7.13 19.00 -2.09
C LEU A 318 6.13 18.90 -0.94
N VAL A 319 4.89 18.44 -1.18
CA VAL A 319 3.92 18.19 -0.10
C VAL A 319 4.35 17.03 0.79
N GLU A 320 4.83 15.93 0.22
CA GLU A 320 5.34 14.79 1.01
C GLU A 320 6.54 15.21 1.88
N GLN A 321 7.44 16.04 1.34
CA GLN A 321 8.54 16.63 2.08
C GLN A 321 8.06 17.56 3.20
N ALA A 322 7.03 18.37 2.95
CA ALA A 322 6.45 19.24 3.97
C ALA A 322 5.80 18.44 5.12
N GLN A 323 5.12 17.32 4.81
CA GLN A 323 4.49 16.45 5.81
C GLN A 323 5.50 15.69 6.68
N ALA A 324 6.72 15.48 6.21
CA ALA A 324 7.77 14.84 6.99
C ALA A 324 8.31 15.72 8.14
N GLY A 325 8.05 17.04 8.12
CA GLY A 325 8.54 18.00 9.10
C GLY A 325 7.43 18.64 9.95
N ASP A 326 7.15 18.07 11.13
CA ASP A 326 6.33 18.60 12.25
C ASP A 326 4.90 19.13 11.97
N ASP A 327 3.96 18.88 12.88
CA ASP A 327 2.50 19.01 12.67
C ASP A 327 1.94 20.47 12.65
N SER A 328 2.77 21.51 12.58
CA SER A 328 2.35 22.91 12.79
C SER A 328 2.03 23.75 11.53
N PHE A 329 1.83 23.13 10.36
CA PHE A 329 1.48 23.81 9.10
C PHE A 329 -0.03 23.75 8.77
N ASP A 330 -0.49 24.55 7.80
CA ASP A 330 -1.91 24.62 7.39
C ASP A 330 -2.39 23.28 6.82
N SER A 331 -2.99 22.51 7.72
CA SER A 331 -3.62 21.21 7.50
C SER A 331 -4.56 21.16 6.30
N ASP A 332 -5.37 22.19 6.15
CA ASP A 332 -6.43 22.23 5.17
C ASP A 332 -5.87 22.50 3.78
N LEU A 333 -4.87 23.39 3.67
CA LEU A 333 -4.24 23.72 2.39
C LEU A 333 -3.48 22.54 1.80
N VAL A 334 -2.80 21.77 2.67
CA VAL A 334 -2.14 20.53 2.25
C VAL A 334 -3.15 19.48 1.81
N THR A 335 -4.28 19.36 2.50
CA THR A 335 -5.35 18.43 2.10
C THR A 335 -5.98 18.84 0.78
N ASP A 336 -6.25 20.14 0.59
CA ASP A 336 -6.77 20.71 -0.66
C ASP A 336 -5.84 20.41 -1.84
N LEU A 337 -4.52 20.58 -1.63
CA LEU A 337 -3.49 20.31 -2.64
C LEU A 337 -3.40 18.81 -2.97
N MET A 338 -3.32 17.94 -1.96
CA MET A 338 -3.29 16.49 -2.17
C MET A 338 -4.53 16.00 -2.92
N ALA A 339 -5.71 16.46 -2.51
CA ALA A 339 -6.96 16.09 -3.18
C ALA A 339 -6.99 16.54 -4.64
N ALA A 340 -6.52 17.76 -4.93
CA ALA A 340 -6.44 18.26 -6.30
C ALA A 340 -5.42 17.48 -7.16
N ILE A 341 -4.25 17.14 -6.60
CA ILE A 341 -3.24 16.30 -7.26
C ILE A 341 -3.81 14.92 -7.61
N TRP A 342 -4.49 14.25 -6.67
CA TRP A 342 -5.10 12.95 -6.93
C TRP A 342 -6.22 13.02 -7.98
N ALA A 343 -7.04 14.07 -7.95
CA ALA A 343 -8.02 14.29 -9.01
C ALA A 343 -7.35 14.46 -10.38
N GLU A 344 -6.24 15.19 -10.47
CA GLU A 344 -5.49 15.40 -11.70
C GLU A 344 -4.86 14.11 -12.26
N ARG A 345 -4.45 13.20 -11.37
CA ARG A 345 -3.95 11.87 -11.72
C ARG A 345 -5.04 10.88 -12.12
N GLY A 346 -6.31 11.30 -12.18
CA GLY A 346 -7.43 10.41 -12.48
C GLY A 346 -7.73 9.45 -11.33
N MET A 347 -7.51 9.87 -10.08
CA MET A 347 -7.82 9.11 -8.87
C MET A 347 -8.84 9.88 -8.01
N PRO A 348 -10.08 10.11 -8.51
CA PRO A 348 -11.07 10.91 -7.81
C PRO A 348 -11.51 10.27 -6.48
N MET A 349 -11.41 8.95 -6.34
CA MET A 349 -11.69 8.28 -5.06
C MET A 349 -10.67 8.63 -3.99
N ILE A 350 -9.38 8.59 -4.31
CA ILE A 350 -8.31 8.99 -3.39
C ILE A 350 -8.40 10.49 -3.07
N SER A 351 -8.80 11.31 -4.05
CA SER A 351 -9.14 12.73 -3.84
C SER A 351 -10.21 12.90 -2.77
N SER A 352 -11.31 12.14 -2.85
CA SER A 352 -12.35 12.11 -1.81
C SER A 352 -11.84 11.58 -0.46
N GLU A 353 -11.00 10.54 -0.44
CA GLU A 353 -10.49 9.95 0.79
C GLU A 353 -9.53 10.87 1.53
N SER A 354 -8.82 11.75 0.82
CA SER A 354 -7.91 12.72 1.42
C SER A 354 -8.61 13.59 2.47
N TYR A 355 -9.84 14.03 2.17
CA TYR A 355 -10.66 14.80 3.11
C TYR A 355 -11.31 13.95 4.23
N LEU A 356 -11.39 12.63 4.08
CA LEU A 356 -11.85 11.74 5.16
C LEU A 356 -10.71 11.44 6.14
N ALA A 357 -9.50 11.24 5.61
CA ALA A 357 -8.30 11.04 6.41
C ALA A 357 -7.94 12.30 7.22
N ARG A 358 -8.16 13.48 6.63
CA ARG A 358 -7.90 14.77 7.27
C ARG A 358 -9.09 15.72 7.06
N PRO A 359 -10.11 15.66 7.93
CA PRO A 359 -11.32 16.48 7.80
C PRO A 359 -11.01 17.99 7.80
N PRO A 360 -11.53 18.75 6.83
CA PRO A 360 -11.22 20.18 6.71
C PRO A 360 -11.91 21.00 7.80
N THR A 361 -11.23 22.05 8.26
CA THR A 361 -11.75 22.98 9.28
C THR A 361 -12.28 24.29 8.67
N ARG A 362 -11.61 24.83 7.65
CA ARG A 362 -11.96 26.05 6.91
C ARG A 362 -13.16 25.83 6.00
N ALA A 363 -14.04 26.83 5.90
CA ALA A 363 -15.22 26.76 5.03
C ALA A 363 -14.88 26.49 3.56
N GLU A 364 -13.85 27.15 3.03
CA GLU A 364 -13.42 26.98 1.64
C GLU A 364 -12.96 25.54 1.38
N SER A 365 -12.18 24.94 2.29
CA SER A 365 -11.72 23.55 2.18
C SER A 365 -12.86 22.54 2.39
N LYS A 366 -13.88 22.84 3.20
CA LYS A 366 -15.12 22.04 3.28
C LYS A 366 -15.89 22.03 1.95
N ILE A 367 -15.88 23.15 1.22
CA ILE A 367 -16.48 23.23 -0.11
C ILE A 367 -15.64 22.43 -1.12
N ARG A 368 -14.30 22.54 -1.08
CA ARG A 368 -13.40 21.73 -1.91
C ARG A 368 -13.57 20.23 -1.66
N ALA A 369 -13.80 19.82 -0.40
CA ALA A 369 -14.17 18.45 -0.05
C ALA A 369 -15.50 18.01 -0.68
N THR A 370 -16.51 18.88 -0.66
CA THR A 370 -17.81 18.61 -1.30
C THR A 370 -17.67 18.33 -2.79
N ILE A 371 -16.85 19.12 -3.49
CA ILE A 371 -16.54 18.92 -4.91
C ILE A 371 -15.90 17.53 -5.11
N ALA A 372 -14.92 17.15 -4.29
CA ALA A 372 -14.28 15.84 -4.41
C ALA A 372 -15.24 14.67 -4.11
N HIS A 373 -16.12 14.80 -3.11
CA HIS A 373 -17.11 13.77 -2.75
C HIS A 373 -18.18 13.59 -3.84
N ILE A 374 -18.69 14.69 -4.40
CA ILE A 374 -19.67 14.63 -5.48
C ILE A 374 -19.02 14.08 -6.75
N ALA A 375 -17.75 14.38 -7.03
CA ALA A 375 -17.01 13.83 -8.17
C ALA A 375 -17.05 12.29 -8.27
N VAL A 376 -17.18 11.59 -7.14
CA VAL A 376 -17.25 10.13 -7.04
C VAL A 376 -18.66 9.59 -6.76
N GLY A 377 -19.68 10.45 -6.82
CA GLY A 377 -21.07 10.07 -6.59
C GLY A 377 -21.40 9.77 -5.13
N LEU A 378 -20.70 10.37 -4.17
CA LEU A 378 -20.91 10.18 -2.73
C LEU A 378 -21.26 11.50 -2.02
N PRO A 379 -22.38 12.17 -2.39
CA PRO A 379 -22.76 13.46 -1.82
C PRO A 379 -23.04 13.41 -0.30
N ASP A 380 -23.40 12.24 0.22
CA ASP A 380 -23.68 12.03 1.65
C ASP A 380 -22.42 12.13 2.53
N ARG A 381 -21.22 12.11 1.95
CA ARG A 381 -19.96 12.36 2.68
C ARG A 381 -19.76 13.82 3.07
N THR A 382 -20.62 14.71 2.58
CA THR A 382 -20.53 16.13 2.91
C THR A 382 -20.88 16.39 4.38
N GLN A 383 -20.02 17.14 5.08
CA GLN A 383 -20.34 17.55 6.46
C GLN A 383 -21.57 18.48 6.44
N THR A 384 -22.57 18.16 7.26
CA THR A 384 -23.86 18.86 7.35
C THR A 384 -23.81 20.24 8.03
N ASP A 385 -22.66 20.65 8.56
CA ASP A 385 -22.50 21.96 9.18
C ASP A 385 -22.32 23.03 8.10
N ARG A 386 -23.37 23.86 7.90
CA ARG A 386 -23.24 25.07 7.09
C ARG A 386 -22.04 25.87 7.58
N PRO A 387 -21.13 26.29 6.69
CA PRO A 387 -19.93 27.03 7.09
C PRO A 387 -20.33 28.28 7.90
N GLU A 388 -19.64 28.50 9.02
CA GLU A 388 -19.81 29.72 9.82
C GLU A 388 -19.66 30.97 8.95
N GLN A 389 -20.35 32.06 9.31
CA GLN A 389 -20.29 33.32 8.55
C GLN A 389 -18.85 33.84 8.50
N GLN A 390 -18.20 33.71 7.34
CA GLN A 390 -16.87 34.24 7.07
C GLN A 390 -16.92 35.62 6.41
N THR A 391 -15.80 36.32 6.43
CA THR A 391 -15.59 37.57 5.68
C THR A 391 -15.89 37.33 4.19
N PRO A 392 -16.77 38.12 3.55
CA PRO A 392 -17.16 37.90 2.17
C PRO A 392 -16.05 38.33 1.20
N THR A 393 -15.10 37.44 0.93
CA THR A 393 -14.11 37.59 -0.15
C THR A 393 -14.72 37.14 -1.48
N THR A 394 -14.19 37.62 -2.61
CA THR A 394 -14.63 37.18 -3.95
C THR A 394 -14.53 35.66 -4.12
N LEU A 395 -13.39 35.08 -3.70
CA LEU A 395 -13.17 33.63 -3.73
C LEU A 395 -14.16 32.88 -2.82
N GLY A 396 -14.35 33.35 -1.59
CA GLY A 396 -15.29 32.75 -0.64
C GLY A 396 -16.75 32.82 -1.12
N ILE A 397 -17.16 33.90 -1.80
CA ILE A 397 -18.49 33.97 -2.45
C ILE A 397 -18.56 33.01 -3.63
N ALA A 398 -17.53 32.96 -4.49
CA ALA A 398 -17.48 32.05 -5.63
C ALA A 398 -17.63 30.59 -5.20
N LEU A 399 -16.87 30.16 -4.19
CA LEU A 399 -16.94 28.80 -3.66
C LEU A 399 -18.30 28.49 -3.02
N ARG A 400 -18.91 29.45 -2.29
CA ARG A 400 -20.25 29.25 -1.71
C ARG A 400 -21.34 29.06 -2.76
N LEU A 401 -21.36 29.92 -3.79
CA LEU A 401 -22.28 29.74 -4.92
C LEU A 401 -21.99 28.44 -5.66
N PHE A 402 -20.72 28.05 -5.75
CA PHE A 402 -20.35 26.81 -6.39
C PHE A 402 -20.88 25.59 -5.64
N ASP A 403 -20.73 25.55 -4.30
CA ASP A 403 -21.29 24.51 -3.44
C ASP A 403 -22.82 24.43 -3.56
N GLU A 404 -23.50 25.57 -3.48
CA GLU A 404 -24.96 25.66 -3.61
C GLU A 404 -25.42 25.12 -4.96
N GLY A 405 -24.89 25.66 -6.07
CA GLY A 405 -25.27 25.23 -7.41
C GLY A 405 -24.91 23.77 -7.69
N LEU A 406 -23.79 23.27 -7.15
CA LEU A 406 -23.39 21.88 -7.32
C LEU A 406 -24.34 20.93 -6.59
N ARG A 407 -24.73 21.23 -5.35
CA ARG A 407 -25.69 20.41 -4.58
C ARG A 407 -27.06 20.41 -5.23
N ASP A 408 -27.54 21.57 -5.65
CA ASP A 408 -28.79 21.71 -6.38
C ASP A 408 -28.81 20.88 -7.66
N SER A 409 -27.68 20.82 -8.38
CA SER A 409 -27.58 20.13 -9.68
C SER A 409 -27.78 18.61 -9.61
N ILE A 410 -27.51 17.99 -8.45
CA ILE A 410 -27.68 16.55 -8.24
C ILE A 410 -29.04 16.20 -7.62
N GLU A 411 -29.87 17.19 -7.31
CA GLU A 411 -31.24 16.94 -6.88
C GLU A 411 -32.08 16.35 -8.01
N ARG A 412 -33.13 15.62 -7.66
CA ARG A 412 -34.02 14.99 -8.64
C ARG A 412 -34.77 16.02 -9.50
N GLN A 413 -34.98 17.23 -8.97
CA GLN A 413 -35.60 18.36 -9.64
C GLN A 413 -34.81 19.63 -9.27
N PRO A 414 -33.70 19.91 -9.97
CA PRO A 414 -32.89 21.08 -9.68
C PRO A 414 -33.70 22.38 -9.82
N PRO A 415 -33.52 23.36 -8.91
CA PRO A 415 -34.09 24.69 -9.05
C PRO A 415 -33.76 25.34 -10.41
N SER A 416 -34.65 26.18 -10.93
CA SER A 416 -34.40 26.90 -12.20
C SER A 416 -33.22 27.88 -12.09
N SER A 417 -32.83 28.27 -10.87
CA SER A 417 -31.68 29.14 -10.59
C SER A 417 -30.34 28.41 -10.63
N THR A 418 -30.30 27.07 -10.56
CA THR A 418 -29.06 26.28 -10.42
C THR A 418 -28.01 26.65 -11.46
N MET A 419 -28.41 26.75 -12.73
CA MET A 419 -27.51 27.16 -13.80
C MET A 419 -26.97 28.58 -13.62
N VAL A 420 -27.84 29.54 -13.27
CA VAL A 420 -27.44 30.94 -13.03
C VAL A 420 -26.43 31.00 -11.88
N THR A 421 -26.67 30.26 -10.80
CA THR A 421 -25.77 30.16 -9.65
C THR A 421 -24.40 29.60 -10.04
N LEU A 422 -24.35 28.52 -10.83
CA LEU A 422 -23.10 27.92 -11.30
C LEU A 422 -22.31 28.84 -12.25
N VAL A 423 -22.99 29.54 -13.15
CA VAL A 423 -22.36 30.54 -14.03
C VAL A 423 -21.76 31.67 -13.20
N GLN A 424 -22.53 32.21 -12.25
CA GLN A 424 -22.06 33.27 -11.37
C GLN A 424 -20.88 32.81 -10.50
N ALA A 425 -20.90 31.56 -10.01
CA ALA A 425 -19.78 30.97 -9.29
C ALA A 425 -18.50 30.94 -10.17
N SER A 426 -18.64 30.54 -11.43
CA SER A 426 -17.54 30.53 -12.41
C SER A 426 -16.99 31.93 -12.69
N GLU A 427 -17.86 32.93 -12.90
CA GLU A 427 -17.45 34.32 -13.12
C GLU A 427 -16.68 34.89 -11.92
N LEU A 428 -17.19 34.68 -10.70
CA LEU A 428 -16.53 35.16 -9.48
C LEU A 428 -15.23 34.42 -9.20
N TYR A 429 -15.15 33.12 -9.49
CA TYR A 429 -13.91 32.35 -9.37
C TYR A 429 -12.84 32.88 -10.33
N THR A 430 -13.25 33.19 -11.57
CA THR A 430 -12.39 33.84 -12.58
C THR A 430 -11.93 35.22 -12.12
N ALA A 431 -12.83 36.03 -11.54
CA ALA A 431 -12.52 37.35 -11.01
C ALA A 431 -11.58 37.30 -9.80
N ALA A 432 -11.63 36.22 -9.00
CA ALA A 432 -10.75 36.02 -7.86
C ALA A 432 -9.28 35.78 -8.24
N LYS A 433 -9.00 35.44 -9.51
CA LYS A 433 -7.64 35.20 -10.03
C LYS A 433 -6.82 34.22 -9.19
N THR A 434 -7.51 33.26 -8.57
CA THR A 434 -6.88 32.24 -7.75
C THR A 434 -6.32 31.12 -8.61
N THR A 435 -5.14 30.61 -8.23
CA THR A 435 -4.54 29.39 -8.76
C THR A 435 -4.63 28.23 -7.75
N GLU A 436 -5.31 28.45 -6.62
CA GLU A 436 -5.38 27.50 -5.51
C GLU A 436 -5.89 26.12 -5.94
N PRO A 437 -5.46 25.05 -5.25
CA PRO A 437 -5.76 23.67 -5.62
C PRO A 437 -7.25 23.34 -5.51
N ILE A 438 -7.83 22.87 -6.61
CA ILE A 438 -9.24 22.47 -6.68
C ILE A 438 -9.37 21.17 -7.46
N ALA A 439 -10.26 20.28 -6.99
CA ALA A 439 -10.50 19.02 -7.64
C ALA A 439 -11.08 19.21 -9.05
N GLU A 440 -11.98 20.17 -9.28
CA GLU A 440 -12.49 20.51 -10.61
C GLU A 440 -12.88 22.00 -10.68
N LEU A 441 -12.77 22.59 -11.86
CA LEU A 441 -13.06 24.01 -12.08
C LEU A 441 -14.57 24.30 -12.08
N PRO A 442 -15.02 25.45 -11.54
CA PRO A 442 -16.42 25.84 -11.61
C PRO A 442 -16.96 25.91 -13.04
N ALA A 443 -16.18 26.39 -14.02
CA ALA A 443 -16.61 26.44 -15.42
C ALA A 443 -16.85 25.05 -16.01
N VAL A 444 -16.00 24.08 -15.66
CA VAL A 444 -16.12 22.69 -16.13
C VAL A 444 -17.39 22.06 -15.59
N VAL A 445 -17.67 22.22 -14.29
CA VAL A 445 -18.89 21.69 -13.69
C VAL A 445 -20.13 22.39 -14.24
N ALA A 446 -20.12 23.72 -14.36
CA ALA A 446 -21.22 24.46 -14.96
C ALA A 446 -21.50 24.01 -16.41
N ALA A 447 -20.46 23.79 -17.21
CA ALA A 447 -20.59 23.26 -18.56
C ALA A 447 -21.14 21.82 -18.57
N ALA A 448 -20.68 20.95 -17.67
CA ALA A 448 -21.20 19.59 -17.54
C ALA A 448 -22.70 19.59 -17.22
N VAL A 449 -23.14 20.42 -16.26
CA VAL A 449 -24.56 20.56 -15.90
C VAL A 449 -25.37 21.13 -17.07
N ALA A 450 -24.86 22.15 -17.76
CA ALA A 450 -25.50 22.71 -18.96
C ALA A 450 -25.67 21.67 -20.08
N VAL A 451 -24.64 20.87 -20.36
CA VAL A 451 -24.69 19.77 -21.34
C VAL A 451 -25.73 18.73 -20.90
N GLY A 452 -25.77 18.37 -19.62
CA GLY A 452 -26.78 17.47 -19.06
C GLY A 452 -28.22 18.00 -19.21
N ALA A 453 -28.39 19.32 -19.17
CA ALA A 453 -29.66 20.00 -19.42
C ALA A 453 -29.95 20.25 -20.92
N GLY A 454 -29.03 19.90 -21.82
CA GLY A 454 -29.16 20.13 -23.27
C GLY A 454 -28.86 21.57 -23.72
N ASP A 455 -28.31 22.42 -22.86
CA ASP A 455 -27.97 23.81 -23.15
C ASP A 455 -26.49 23.96 -23.56
N LEU A 456 -26.19 23.58 -24.80
CA LEU A 456 -24.83 23.70 -25.35
C LEU A 456 -24.37 25.16 -25.49
N VAL A 457 -25.29 26.11 -25.66
CA VAL A 457 -24.95 27.54 -25.82
C VAL A 457 -24.37 28.08 -24.51
N THR A 458 -25.05 27.81 -23.39
CA THR A 458 -24.53 28.19 -22.07
C THR A 458 -23.23 27.45 -21.75
N ALA A 459 -23.15 26.14 -22.06
CA ALA A 459 -21.92 25.37 -21.84
C ALA A 459 -20.70 25.99 -22.55
N THR A 460 -20.84 26.31 -23.85
CA THR A 460 -19.79 26.96 -24.64
C THR A 460 -19.46 28.35 -24.09
N SER A 461 -20.48 29.17 -23.81
CA SER A 461 -20.28 30.52 -23.29
C SER A 461 -19.49 30.53 -21.97
N VAL A 462 -19.75 29.57 -21.08
CA VAL A 462 -19.07 29.49 -19.78
C VAL A 462 -17.61 29.04 -19.93
N ILE A 463 -17.34 28.06 -20.77
CA ILE A 463 -15.97 27.59 -21.05
C ILE A 463 -15.17 28.70 -21.74
N ASP A 464 -15.75 29.39 -22.72
CA ASP A 464 -15.09 30.49 -23.40
C ASP A 464 -14.81 31.64 -22.43
N ALA A 465 -15.77 32.03 -21.59
CA ALA A 465 -15.55 33.07 -20.58
C ALA A 465 -14.41 32.68 -19.61
N ALA A 466 -14.34 31.41 -19.20
CA ALA A 466 -13.29 30.90 -18.34
C ALA A 466 -11.90 30.89 -19.02
N LEU A 467 -11.83 30.52 -20.31
CA LEU A 467 -10.59 30.58 -21.10
C LEU A 467 -10.09 32.01 -21.30
N HIS A 468 -10.99 32.95 -21.63
CA HIS A 468 -10.65 34.37 -21.78
C HIS A 468 -10.23 35.00 -20.45
N GLY A 469 -10.86 34.58 -19.36
CA GLY A 469 -10.58 35.05 -18.01
C GLY A 469 -9.41 34.37 -17.31
N ASP A 470 -8.76 33.39 -17.92
CA ASP A 470 -7.67 32.58 -17.35
C ASP A 470 -8.08 31.90 -16.02
N GLN A 471 -9.25 31.26 -16.00
CA GLN A 471 -9.78 30.62 -14.80
C GLN A 471 -8.87 29.48 -14.33
N GLY A 472 -8.33 29.60 -13.11
CA GLY A 472 -7.42 28.60 -12.54
C GLY A 472 -5.98 28.68 -13.06
N GLY A 473 -5.66 29.68 -13.89
CA GLY A 473 -4.34 29.93 -14.44
C GLY A 473 -3.87 28.90 -15.49
N SER A 474 -2.57 28.96 -15.81
CA SER A 474 -1.94 28.17 -16.89
C SER A 474 -2.23 26.67 -16.83
N ARG A 475 -2.22 26.04 -15.65
CA ARG A 475 -2.50 24.59 -15.52
C ARG A 475 -3.90 24.20 -16.00
N ALA A 476 -4.86 25.11 -15.84
CA ALA A 476 -6.27 24.85 -16.04
C ALA A 476 -6.66 25.00 -17.52
N ARG A 477 -5.82 25.72 -18.28
CA ARG A 477 -6.04 26.03 -19.69
C ARG A 477 -6.21 24.79 -20.55
N ALA A 478 -5.33 23.79 -20.41
CA ALA A 478 -5.42 22.54 -21.17
C ALA A 478 -6.74 21.79 -20.88
N ARG A 479 -7.18 21.79 -19.62
CA ARG A 479 -8.45 21.18 -19.19
C ARG A 479 -9.65 21.90 -19.83
N LEU A 480 -9.67 23.23 -19.80
CA LEU A 480 -10.73 24.03 -20.42
C LEU A 480 -10.75 23.92 -21.96
N LEU A 481 -9.59 23.85 -22.61
CA LEU A 481 -9.48 23.63 -24.05
C LEU A 481 -9.99 22.24 -24.45
N GLY A 482 -9.72 21.21 -23.64
CA GLY A 482 -10.30 19.89 -23.85
C GLY A 482 -11.83 19.90 -23.79
N TRP A 483 -12.42 20.69 -22.89
CA TRP A 483 -13.87 20.90 -22.85
C TRP A 483 -14.39 21.68 -24.05
N ARG A 484 -13.68 22.73 -24.47
CA ARG A 484 -14.02 23.47 -25.68
C ARG A 484 -14.01 22.57 -26.92
N ALA A 485 -13.04 21.66 -27.02
CA ALA A 485 -12.99 20.67 -28.10
C ALA A 485 -14.21 19.73 -28.08
N ASP A 486 -14.58 19.18 -26.92
CA ASP A 486 -15.77 18.32 -26.78
C ASP A 486 -17.06 19.07 -27.17
N LEU A 487 -17.21 20.32 -26.73
CA LEU A 487 -18.37 21.16 -27.05
C LEU A 487 -18.42 21.54 -28.54
N ALA A 488 -17.29 21.83 -29.16
CA ALA A 488 -17.19 22.11 -30.60
C ALA A 488 -17.55 20.87 -31.44
N ILE A 489 -17.13 19.66 -31.02
CA ILE A 489 -17.53 18.40 -31.67
C ILE A 489 -19.05 18.21 -31.60
N ARG A 490 -19.67 18.47 -30.42
CA ARG A 490 -21.13 18.38 -30.24
C ARG A 490 -21.90 19.41 -31.06
N SER A 491 -21.28 20.57 -31.30
CA SER A 491 -21.86 21.68 -32.07
C SER A 491 -21.54 21.59 -33.56
N GLU A 492 -21.00 20.47 -34.04
CA GLU A 492 -20.63 20.23 -35.45
C GLU A 492 -19.60 21.23 -36.01
N GLN A 493 -18.67 21.69 -35.16
CA GLN A 493 -17.59 22.62 -35.50
C GLN A 493 -16.22 21.91 -35.44
N PRO A 494 -15.89 21.04 -36.41
CA PRO A 494 -14.69 20.20 -36.33
C PRO A 494 -13.39 21.01 -36.43
N GLN A 495 -13.40 22.19 -37.07
CA GLN A 495 -12.22 23.03 -37.17
C GLN A 495 -11.86 23.64 -35.81
N GLU A 496 -12.85 24.19 -35.10
CA GLU A 496 -12.66 24.73 -33.74
C GLU A 496 -12.22 23.63 -32.76
N ALA A 497 -12.76 22.42 -32.91
CA ALA A 497 -12.34 21.27 -32.12
C ALA A 497 -10.86 20.91 -32.34
N ARG A 498 -10.37 20.91 -33.59
CA ARG A 498 -8.96 20.65 -33.91
C ARG A 498 -8.04 21.72 -33.34
N GLU A 499 -8.43 22.99 -33.47
CA GLU A 499 -7.66 24.11 -32.94
C GLU A 499 -7.54 24.03 -31.42
N ALA A 500 -8.65 23.77 -30.73
CA ALA A 500 -8.66 23.61 -29.28
C ALA A 500 -7.84 22.38 -28.81
N LEU A 501 -7.92 21.25 -29.51
CA LEU A 501 -7.11 20.06 -29.22
C LEU A 501 -5.61 20.34 -29.40
N ALA A 502 -5.22 20.91 -30.55
CA ALA A 502 -3.83 21.21 -30.84
C ALA A 502 -3.23 22.18 -29.82
N GLU A 503 -3.99 23.20 -29.39
CA GLU A 503 -3.55 24.12 -28.35
C GLU A 503 -3.43 23.40 -26.99
N ALA A 504 -4.40 22.55 -26.61
CA ALA A 504 -4.35 21.82 -25.35
C ALA A 504 -3.15 20.88 -25.25
N GLU A 505 -2.80 20.21 -26.35
CA GLU A 505 -1.67 19.27 -26.43
C GLU A 505 -0.31 19.95 -26.23
N GLY A 506 -0.17 21.20 -26.69
CA GLY A 506 1.02 21.99 -26.44
C GLY A 506 1.19 22.41 -24.98
N LEU A 507 0.14 22.29 -24.17
CA LEU A 507 0.07 22.78 -22.79
C LEU A 507 -0.05 21.66 -21.75
N VAL A 508 -0.60 20.50 -22.11
CA VAL A 508 -0.89 19.43 -21.17
C VAL A 508 0.39 18.79 -20.63
N SER A 509 0.50 18.73 -19.31
CA SER A 509 1.60 18.02 -18.66
C SER A 509 1.50 16.51 -18.96
N PRO A 510 2.62 15.80 -19.22
CA PRO A 510 2.61 14.35 -19.41
C PRO A 510 1.92 13.59 -18.26
N ASN A 511 1.97 14.14 -17.05
CA ASN A 511 1.49 13.55 -15.80
C ASN A 511 0.03 13.93 -15.45
N SER A 512 -0.62 14.73 -16.30
CA SER A 512 -2.02 15.14 -16.17
C SER A 512 -2.95 14.06 -16.77
N THR A 513 -3.00 12.87 -16.14
CA THR A 513 -3.76 11.71 -16.62
C THR A 513 -5.22 12.06 -16.93
N ARG A 514 -5.87 12.83 -16.04
CA ARG A 514 -7.28 13.24 -16.23
C ARG A 514 -7.49 14.08 -17.49
N THR A 515 -6.66 15.10 -17.71
CA THR A 515 -6.82 15.98 -18.87
C THR A 515 -6.47 15.24 -20.15
N ARG A 516 -5.39 14.44 -20.14
CA ARG A 516 -5.01 13.61 -21.29
C ARG A 516 -6.12 12.65 -21.70
N PHE A 517 -6.79 12.01 -20.74
CA PHE A 517 -7.91 11.13 -21.03
C PHE A 517 -9.07 11.86 -21.72
N LEU A 518 -9.38 13.09 -21.32
CA LEU A 518 -10.35 13.94 -22.01
C LEU A 518 -9.91 14.25 -23.45
N LEU A 519 -8.65 14.66 -23.65
CA LEU A 519 -8.14 14.99 -24.98
C LEU A 519 -8.17 13.79 -25.94
N GLU A 520 -7.75 12.61 -25.49
CA GLU A 520 -7.83 11.40 -26.33
C GLU A 520 -9.27 11.00 -26.65
N THR A 521 -10.20 11.18 -25.70
CA THR A 521 -11.62 10.93 -25.95
C THR A 521 -12.15 11.87 -27.03
N ALA A 522 -11.87 13.16 -26.91
CA ALA A 522 -12.26 14.14 -27.92
C ALA A 522 -11.63 13.84 -29.30
N ARG A 523 -10.37 13.38 -29.36
CA ARG A 523 -9.74 12.93 -30.62
C ARG A 523 -10.45 11.73 -31.23
N ILE A 524 -10.79 10.71 -30.44
CA ILE A 524 -11.55 9.55 -30.92
C ILE A 524 -12.91 9.99 -31.48
N THR A 525 -13.63 10.85 -30.75
CA THR A 525 -14.96 11.31 -31.17
C THR A 525 -14.89 12.18 -32.42
N LEU A 526 -13.89 13.06 -32.52
CA LEU A 526 -13.62 13.85 -33.71
C LEU A 526 -13.30 12.94 -34.91
N ALA A 527 -12.38 11.99 -34.75
CA ALA A 527 -11.98 11.06 -35.80
C ALA A 527 -13.16 10.20 -36.28
N ARG A 528 -13.96 9.69 -35.34
CA ARG A 528 -15.14 8.87 -35.61
C ARG A 528 -16.23 9.63 -36.37
N ARG A 529 -16.42 10.93 -36.09
CA ARG A 529 -17.50 11.73 -36.67
C ARG A 529 -17.11 12.44 -37.96
N PHE A 530 -15.84 12.87 -38.09
CA PHE A 530 -15.43 13.82 -39.13
C PHE A 530 -14.15 13.42 -39.89
N GLU A 531 -13.50 12.30 -39.57
CA GLU A 531 -12.24 11.88 -40.22
C GLU A 531 -12.31 10.46 -40.80
N ASP A 532 -11.15 9.94 -41.22
CA ASP A 532 -11.03 8.61 -41.83
C ASP A 532 -10.68 7.50 -40.83
N ARG A 533 -10.69 6.27 -41.33
CA ARG A 533 -10.40 5.07 -40.53
C ARG A 533 -8.99 5.08 -39.94
N GLN A 534 -8.00 5.64 -40.65
CA GLN A 534 -6.62 5.63 -40.22
C GLN A 534 -6.42 6.57 -39.02
N SER A 535 -7.02 7.77 -39.07
CA SER A 535 -7.08 8.68 -37.92
C SER A 535 -7.71 8.00 -36.69
N LEU A 536 -8.79 7.25 -36.89
CA LEU A 536 -9.48 6.56 -35.79
C LEU A 536 -8.62 5.45 -35.17
N GLU A 537 -7.90 4.67 -35.97
CA GLU A 537 -7.01 3.61 -35.48
C GLU A 537 -5.85 4.19 -34.64
N VAL A 538 -5.26 5.30 -35.07
CA VAL A 538 -4.21 6.01 -34.32
C VAL A 538 -4.73 6.55 -32.99
N ALA A 539 -5.90 7.22 -33.01
CA ALA A 539 -6.51 7.77 -31.80
C ALA A 539 -6.85 6.66 -30.77
N TRP A 540 -7.32 5.51 -31.24
CA TRP A 540 -7.69 4.38 -30.38
C TRP A 540 -6.48 3.74 -29.69
N GLU A 541 -5.35 3.61 -30.38
CA GLU A 541 -4.13 3.02 -29.81
C GLU A 541 -3.54 3.92 -28.71
N ASN A 542 -3.55 5.24 -28.92
CA ASN A 542 -3.13 6.23 -27.92
C ASN A 542 -4.02 6.19 -26.67
N ALA A 543 -5.35 6.15 -26.85
CA ALA A 543 -6.29 6.10 -25.73
C ALA A 543 -6.16 4.83 -24.88
N ARG A 544 -5.92 3.67 -25.51
CA ARG A 544 -5.71 2.38 -24.79
C ARG A 544 -4.53 2.40 -23.83
N THR A 545 -3.50 3.18 -24.14
CA THR A 545 -2.32 3.33 -23.29
C THR A 545 -2.64 4.15 -22.04
N ILE A 546 -3.57 5.12 -22.14
CA ILE A 546 -3.94 6.05 -21.07
C ILE A 546 -5.09 5.51 -20.19
N GLN A 547 -6.05 4.77 -20.74
CA GLN A 547 -7.20 4.26 -19.95
C GLN A 547 -6.80 3.27 -18.86
N ARG A 548 -5.64 2.61 -18.97
CA ARG A 548 -5.18 1.61 -17.99
C ARG A 548 -4.72 2.22 -16.65
N THR A 549 -4.66 3.54 -16.53
CA THR A 549 -3.98 4.22 -15.41
C THR A 549 -4.86 5.14 -14.56
N GLY A 550 -6.16 5.34 -14.88
CA GLY A 550 -7.03 6.23 -14.08
C GLY A 550 -8.53 5.95 -14.20
N ASP A 551 -9.26 6.33 -13.15
CA ASP A 551 -10.73 6.27 -13.04
C ASP A 551 -11.38 7.58 -13.51
N SER A 552 -12.64 7.50 -13.97
CA SER A 552 -13.43 8.66 -14.36
C SER A 552 -14.24 9.25 -13.20
N SER A 553 -14.30 10.58 -13.13
CA SER A 553 -15.21 11.30 -12.22
C SER A 553 -16.53 11.64 -12.91
N LEU A 554 -17.59 11.93 -12.13
CA LEU A 554 -18.88 12.41 -12.64
C LEU A 554 -18.72 13.62 -13.57
N TYR A 555 -17.77 14.50 -13.27
CA TYR A 555 -17.52 15.69 -14.08
C TYR A 555 -17.01 15.35 -15.48
N SER A 556 -16.31 14.23 -15.66
CA SER A 556 -15.81 13.81 -16.98
C SER A 556 -16.75 12.85 -17.72
N LEU A 557 -17.82 12.34 -17.08
CA LEU A 557 -18.66 11.28 -17.66
C LEU A 557 -19.36 11.68 -18.96
N LEU A 558 -19.83 12.92 -19.07
CA LEU A 558 -20.57 13.36 -20.25
C LEU A 558 -19.68 13.40 -21.49
N CYS A 559 -18.43 13.87 -21.36
CA CYS A 559 -17.45 13.85 -22.44
C CYS A 559 -17.10 12.42 -22.89
N LEU A 560 -17.19 11.43 -22.00
CA LEU A 560 -16.88 10.01 -22.28
C LEU A 560 -18.06 9.26 -22.92
N SER A 561 -19.26 9.84 -22.91
CA SER A 561 -20.48 9.22 -23.46
C SER A 561 -20.74 9.56 -24.94
N SER A 562 -19.88 10.39 -25.55
CA SER A 562 -20.07 11.10 -26.83
C SER A 562 -19.89 10.28 -28.11
#